data_AF-A0A1B6J565-F1
#
_entry.id   AF-A0A1B6J565-F1
#
_cell.length_a   1.000
_cell.length_b   1.000
_cell.length_c   1.000
_cell.angle_alpha   90.00
_cell.angle_beta   90.00
_cell.angle_gamma   90.00
#
_symmetry.space_group_name_H-M   'P 1'
#
loop_
_entity.id
_entity.type
_entity.pdbx_description
1 polymer ?
#
loop_
_entity_poly.entity_id
_entity_poly.type
_entity_poly.pdbx_seq_one_letter_code
_entity_poly.pdbx_strand_id
1 'polypeptide(L)'
;LPMADSGRLIIGTWWIVVLVVVTTYCGNLVAFLTFPKMDKVVASVHDLLERKDVLSWGIPDASYIKTLLMAADDPMLQEVYSRMQLHKELTPAVIQLVRDGRHAYIQSKTRLLYVMKSQFHATNTCDFSLGSEEFM
;
A
#
# COMPACT_ATOMS: atom_id res chain seq x y z
N LEU A 1 37.05 41.15 16.66
CA LEU A 1 37.41 39.84 17.27
C LEU A 1 37.21 39.96 18.77
N PRO A 2 36.34 39.19 19.44
CA PRO A 2 36.33 39.17 20.90
C PRO A 2 37.66 38.57 21.39
N MET A 3 38.27 39.25 22.34
CA MET A 3 39.67 39.07 22.78
C MET A 3 39.84 37.96 23.84
N ALA A 4 38.81 37.10 24.01
CA ALA A 4 38.76 36.04 25.01
C ALA A 4 38.50 34.68 24.32
N ASP A 5 39.36 33.70 24.57
CA ASP A 5 39.30 32.35 23.98
C ASP A 5 37.98 31.62 24.27
N SER A 6 37.37 31.89 25.44
CA SER A 6 36.06 31.36 25.82
C SER A 6 34.93 31.79 24.86
N GLY A 7 35.00 33.00 24.30
CA GLY A 7 34.00 33.49 23.34
C GLY A 7 34.08 32.78 21.99
N ARG A 8 35.28 32.37 21.56
CA ARG A 8 35.48 31.61 20.31
C ARG A 8 34.92 30.20 20.42
N LEU A 9 35.04 29.58 21.59
CA LEU A 9 34.49 28.25 21.85
C LEU A 9 32.96 28.26 21.79
N ILE A 10 32.31 29.25 22.41
CA ILE A 10 30.84 29.40 22.36
C ILE A 10 30.35 29.60 20.93
N ILE A 11 31.03 30.45 20.15
CA ILE A 11 30.69 30.70 18.73
C ILE A 11 30.88 29.42 17.91
N GLY A 12 31.97 28.67 18.13
CA GLY A 12 32.22 27.38 17.46
C GLY A 12 31.13 26.35 17.76
N THR A 13 30.76 26.19 19.04
CA THR A 13 29.67 25.29 19.44
C THR A 13 28.33 25.73 18.84
N TRP A 14 28.04 27.03 18.82
CA TRP A 14 26.84 27.55 18.18
C TRP A 14 26.77 27.21 16.69
N TRP A 15 27.86 27.43 15.94
CA TRP A 15 27.92 27.09 14.53
C TRP A 15 27.77 25.58 14.27
N ILE A 16 28.33 24.73 15.13
CA ILE A 16 28.14 23.28 15.04
C ILE A 16 26.65 22.94 15.24
N VAL A 17 25.97 23.53 16.23
CA VAL A 17 24.54 23.31 16.46
C VAL A 17 23.72 23.74 15.24
N VAL A 18 23.99 24.92 14.67
CA VAL A 18 23.31 25.40 13.46
C VAL A 18 23.53 24.44 12.29
N LEU A 19 24.76 23.99 12.06
CA LEU A 19 25.06 23.03 10.99
C LEU A 19 24.27 21.73 11.17
N VAL A 20 24.24 21.14 12.37
CA VAL A 20 23.51 19.90 12.64
C VAL A 20 22.01 20.07 12.38
N VAL A 21 21.41 21.19 12.80
CA VAL A 21 19.98 21.46 12.58
C VAL A 21 19.68 21.58 11.08
N VAL A 22 20.49 22.36 10.34
CA VAL A 22 20.30 22.56 8.90
C VAL A 22 20.48 21.24 8.14
N THR A 23 21.53 20.48 8.42
CA THR A 23 21.76 19.18 7.76
C THR A 23 20.65 18.18 8.05
N THR A 24 20.11 18.17 9.27
CA THR A 24 18.99 17.29 9.64
C THR A 24 17.71 17.68 8.89
N TYR A 25 17.43 18.97 8.78
CA TYR A 25 16.27 19.46 8.04
C TYR A 25 16.39 19.15 6.53
N CYS A 26 17.56 19.40 5.94
CA CYS A 26 17.83 19.04 4.54
C CYS A 26 17.70 17.53 4.31
N GLY A 27 18.19 16.70 5.23
CA GLY A 27 18.05 15.24 5.16
C GLY A 27 16.59 14.80 5.18
N ASN A 28 15.78 15.34 6.08
CA ASN A 28 14.35 15.03 6.15
C ASN A 28 13.60 15.48 4.89
N LEU A 29 13.95 16.65 4.34
CA LEU A 29 13.36 17.15 3.11
C LEU A 29 13.72 16.26 1.91
N VAL A 30 14.99 15.88 1.77
CA VAL A 30 15.45 14.97 0.70
C VAL A 30 14.78 13.61 0.83
N ALA A 31 14.64 13.09 2.04
CA ALA A 31 13.93 11.83 2.28
C ALA A 31 12.47 11.93 1.79
N PHE A 32 11.79 13.03 2.09
CA PHE A 32 10.42 13.25 1.62
C PHE A 32 10.32 13.38 0.10
N LEU A 33 11.30 14.03 -0.56
CA LEU A 33 11.30 14.21 -2.02
C LEU A 33 11.69 12.93 -2.77
N THR A 34 12.56 12.10 -2.19
CA THR A 34 13.06 10.89 -2.85
C THR A 34 12.11 9.71 -2.67
N PHE A 35 11.38 9.66 -1.55
CA PHE A 35 10.39 8.61 -1.30
C PHE A 35 8.98 9.17 -1.50
N PRO A 36 8.41 9.09 -2.72
CA PRO A 36 7.00 9.37 -2.90
C PRO A 36 6.23 8.41 -1.99
N LYS A 37 5.27 8.95 -1.23
CA LYS A 37 4.34 8.13 -0.47
C LYS A 37 3.52 7.32 -1.48
N MET A 38 3.88 6.06 -1.68
CA MET A 38 3.04 5.11 -2.39
C MET A 38 1.73 5.04 -1.61
N ASP A 39 0.62 5.39 -2.26
CA ASP A 39 -0.69 5.26 -1.64
C ASP A 39 -0.84 3.83 -1.14
N LYS A 40 -1.26 3.71 0.12
CA LYS A 40 -1.31 2.43 0.81
C LYS A 40 -2.14 1.47 -0.02
N VAL A 41 -1.50 0.42 -0.51
CA VAL A 41 -2.18 -0.82 -0.88
C VAL A 41 -3.04 -1.20 0.32
N VAL A 42 -4.27 -1.61 0.05
CA VAL A 42 -5.13 -2.20 1.09
C VAL A 42 -4.33 -3.29 1.78
N ALA A 43 -3.87 -2.97 2.99
CA ALA A 43 -2.94 -3.82 3.71
C ALA A 43 -3.67 -4.94 4.44
N SER A 44 -4.92 -4.68 4.83
CA SER A 44 -5.74 -5.55 5.66
C SER A 44 -7.22 -5.48 5.29
N VAL A 45 -7.95 -6.51 5.71
CA VAL A 45 -9.41 -6.60 5.64
C VAL A 45 -10.10 -5.43 6.33
N HIS A 46 -9.51 -4.93 7.41
CA HIS A 46 -10.05 -3.77 8.12
C HIS A 46 -10.01 -2.50 7.27
N ASP A 47 -8.91 -2.28 6.52
CA ASP A 47 -8.74 -1.13 5.62
C ASP A 47 -9.69 -1.24 4.41
N LEU A 48 -10.06 -2.46 3.97
CA LEU A 48 -11.13 -2.66 2.98
C LEU A 48 -12.46 -2.12 3.49
N LEU A 49 -12.82 -2.43 4.73
CA LEU A 49 -14.08 -2.02 5.33
C LEU A 49 -14.12 -0.53 5.68
N GLU A 50 -12.99 0.05 6.09
CA GLU A 50 -12.88 1.48 6.34
C GLU A 50 -13.08 2.29 5.03
N ARG A 51 -12.65 1.74 3.90
CA ARG A 51 -12.77 2.35 2.56
C ARG A 51 -13.95 1.82 1.74
N LYS A 52 -14.98 1.26 2.39
CA LYS A 52 -16.13 0.60 1.75
C LYS A 52 -16.96 1.46 0.79
N ASP A 53 -16.83 2.78 0.86
CA ASP A 53 -17.58 3.72 0.02
C ASP A 53 -16.83 4.07 -1.28
N VAL A 54 -15.52 3.85 -1.33
CA VAL A 54 -14.64 4.23 -2.46
C VAL A 54 -14.12 3.00 -3.20
N LEU A 55 -13.89 1.90 -2.48
CA LEU A 55 -13.29 0.70 -3.01
C LEU A 55 -14.30 -0.45 -3.04
N SER A 56 -14.47 -1.04 -4.21
CA SER A 56 -15.22 -2.29 -4.38
C SER A 56 -14.28 -3.50 -4.33
N TRP A 57 -14.77 -4.68 -3.96
CA TRP A 57 -13.94 -5.89 -3.97
C TRP A 57 -14.68 -7.11 -4.49
N GLY A 58 -13.92 -8.05 -5.02
CA GLY A 58 -14.47 -9.25 -5.63
C GLY A 58 -13.59 -10.48 -5.50
N ILE A 59 -14.24 -11.64 -5.53
CA ILE A 59 -13.59 -12.96 -5.57
C ILE A 59 -14.07 -13.77 -6.78
N PRO A 60 -13.29 -14.77 -7.20
CA PRO A 60 -13.76 -15.75 -8.16
C PRO A 60 -14.88 -16.60 -7.55
N ASP A 61 -15.93 -16.87 -8.34
CA ASP A 61 -17.08 -17.67 -7.92
C ASP A 61 -16.69 -19.10 -7.49
N ALA A 62 -15.71 -19.68 -8.19
CA ALA A 62 -15.19 -21.03 -7.96
C ALA A 62 -13.99 -21.06 -6.99
N SER A 63 -13.87 -20.08 -6.09
CA SER A 63 -12.76 -19.99 -5.14
C SER A 63 -13.06 -20.65 -3.80
N TYR A 64 -12.08 -21.38 -3.25
CA TYR A 64 -12.13 -21.88 -1.86
C TYR A 64 -12.29 -20.74 -0.83
N ILE A 65 -11.81 -19.55 -1.18
CA ILE A 65 -11.96 -18.33 -0.37
C ILE A 65 -13.45 -18.04 -0.11
N LYS A 66 -14.34 -18.28 -1.09
CA LYS A 66 -15.79 -18.07 -0.93
C LYS A 66 -16.36 -18.92 0.20
N THR A 67 -16.07 -20.22 0.17
CA THR A 67 -16.54 -21.17 1.19
C THR A 67 -15.95 -20.88 2.56
N LEU A 68 -14.70 -20.40 2.61
CA LEU A 68 -14.03 -20.03 3.85
C LEU A 68 -14.65 -18.76 4.47
N LEU A 69 -14.93 -17.72 3.67
CA LEU A 69 -15.61 -16.52 4.16
C LEU A 69 -17.04 -16.81 4.63
N MET A 70 -17.75 -17.73 3.97
CA MET A 70 -19.08 -18.16 4.40
C MET A 70 -19.05 -18.94 5.72
N ALA A 71 -18.02 -19.75 5.94
CA ALA A 71 -17.87 -20.55 7.16
C ALA A 71 -17.23 -19.77 8.33
N ALA A 72 -16.76 -18.55 8.08
CA ALA A 72 -16.14 -17.73 9.10
C ALA A 72 -17.17 -17.22 10.12
N ASP A 73 -16.82 -17.34 11.41
CA ASP A 73 -17.62 -16.83 12.53
C ASP A 73 -17.34 -15.35 12.83
N ASP A 74 -16.30 -14.78 12.23
CA ASP A 74 -15.92 -13.37 12.42
C ASP A 74 -16.95 -12.44 11.72
N PRO A 75 -17.63 -11.55 12.47
CA PRO A 75 -18.58 -10.60 11.90
C PRO A 75 -17.96 -9.68 10.84
N MET A 76 -16.66 -9.37 10.96
CA MET A 76 -15.94 -8.55 10.00
C MET A 76 -15.85 -9.23 8.63
N LEU A 77 -15.52 -10.53 8.62
CA LEU A 77 -15.44 -11.31 7.38
C LEU A 77 -16.82 -11.51 6.74
N GLN A 78 -17.88 -11.62 7.54
CA GLN A 78 -19.24 -11.66 7.03
C GLN A 78 -19.67 -10.34 6.38
N GLU A 79 -19.32 -9.19 6.97
CA GLU A 79 -19.59 -7.88 6.35
C GLU A 79 -18.84 -7.75 5.00
N VAL A 80 -17.57 -8.17 4.96
CA VAL A 80 -16.77 -8.20 3.71
C VAL A 80 -17.44 -9.08 2.66
N TYR A 81 -17.89 -10.28 3.05
CA TYR A 81 -18.59 -11.19 2.14
C TYR A 81 -19.90 -10.58 1.61
N SER A 82 -20.67 -9.89 2.46
CA SER A 82 -21.98 -9.33 2.09
C SER A 82 -21.93 -8.28 0.97
N ARG A 83 -20.83 -7.52 0.89
CA ARG A 83 -20.63 -6.44 -0.11
C ARG A 83 -19.77 -6.88 -1.29
N MET A 84 -19.32 -8.13 -1.31
CA MET A 84 -18.40 -8.65 -2.31
C MET A 84 -19.09 -8.94 -3.65
N GLN A 85 -18.40 -8.62 -4.73
CA GLN A 85 -18.83 -8.96 -6.09
C GLN A 85 -18.24 -10.30 -6.54
N LEU A 86 -19.12 -11.24 -6.86
CA LEU A 86 -18.73 -12.53 -7.40
C LEU A 86 -18.43 -12.41 -8.89
N HIS A 87 -17.21 -12.78 -9.26
CA HIS A 87 -16.76 -12.79 -10.65
C HIS A 87 -16.60 -14.25 -11.10
N LYS A 88 -17.21 -14.65 -12.23
CA LYS A 88 -16.97 -15.99 -12.78
C LYS A 88 -15.49 -16.20 -13.11
N GLU A 89 -14.89 -15.24 -13.80
CA GLU A 89 -13.48 -15.24 -14.17
C GLU A 89 -12.92 -13.81 -14.22
N LEU A 90 -11.58 -13.73 -14.21
CA LEU A 90 -10.86 -12.47 -14.33
C LEU A 90 -10.92 -11.96 -15.78
N THR A 91 -11.94 -11.16 -16.07
CA THR A 91 -12.16 -10.53 -17.38
C THR A 91 -11.28 -9.28 -17.51
N PRO A 92 -10.82 -8.88 -18.72
CA PRO A 92 -10.06 -7.64 -18.92
C PRO A 92 -10.74 -6.39 -18.34
N ALA A 93 -12.08 -6.33 -18.31
CA ALA A 93 -12.80 -5.23 -17.68
C ALA A 93 -12.52 -5.12 -16.17
N VAL A 94 -12.45 -6.25 -15.46
CA VAL A 94 -12.12 -6.29 -14.02
C VAL A 94 -10.67 -5.87 -13.81
N ILE A 95 -9.77 -6.28 -14.69
CA ILE A 95 -8.35 -5.89 -14.64
C ILE A 95 -8.21 -4.37 -14.79
N GLN A 96 -9.00 -3.73 -15.65
CA GLN A 96 -9.01 -2.27 -15.78
C GLN A 96 -9.59 -1.59 -14.54
N LEU A 97 -10.65 -2.12 -13.94
CA LEU A 97 -11.21 -1.60 -12.68
C LEU A 97 -10.20 -1.67 -11.52
N VAL A 98 -9.38 -2.73 -11.47
CA VAL A 98 -8.29 -2.85 -10.50
C VAL A 98 -7.17 -1.85 -10.80
N ARG A 99 -6.84 -1.65 -12.08
CA ARG A 99 -5.84 -0.67 -12.52
C ARG A 99 -6.26 0.78 -12.21
N ASP A 100 -7.55 1.08 -12.29
CA ASP A 100 -8.13 2.36 -11.88
C ASP A 100 -8.07 2.61 -10.36
N GLY A 101 -7.69 1.60 -9.56
CA GLY A 101 -7.64 1.69 -8.09
C GLY A 101 -9.00 1.70 -7.40
N ARG A 102 -10.10 1.39 -8.13
CA ARG A 102 -11.47 1.38 -7.60
C ARG A 102 -11.98 -0.01 -7.24
N HIS A 103 -11.20 -1.05 -7.58
CA HIS A 103 -11.57 -2.44 -7.30
C HIS A 103 -10.38 -3.24 -6.74
N ALA A 104 -10.61 -4.01 -5.69
CA ALA A 104 -9.66 -4.98 -5.15
C ALA A 104 -10.09 -6.40 -5.51
N TYR A 105 -9.20 -7.15 -6.13
CA TYR A 105 -9.48 -8.53 -6.54
C TYR A 105 -8.73 -9.52 -5.65
N ILE A 106 -9.49 -10.37 -4.94
CA ILE A 106 -8.97 -11.28 -3.92
C ILE A 106 -8.90 -12.70 -4.49
N GLN A 107 -7.69 -13.26 -4.52
CA GLN A 107 -7.44 -14.62 -5.00
C GLN A 107 -6.16 -15.21 -4.40
N SER A 108 -5.91 -16.51 -4.60
CA SER A 108 -4.65 -17.16 -4.26
C SER A 108 -3.45 -16.42 -4.84
N LYS A 109 -2.43 -16.20 -4.01
CA LYS A 109 -1.17 -15.54 -4.34
C LYS A 109 -0.54 -16.09 -5.63
N THR A 110 -0.51 -17.41 -5.81
CA THR A 110 0.06 -18.04 -7.01
C THR A 110 -0.65 -17.59 -8.28
N ARG A 111 -1.98 -17.47 -8.25
CA ARG A 111 -2.78 -17.04 -9.41
C ARG A 111 -2.63 -15.55 -9.67
N LEU A 112 -2.58 -14.73 -8.63
CA LEU A 112 -2.32 -13.29 -8.77
C LEU A 112 -0.93 -13.02 -9.36
N LEU A 113 0.10 -13.70 -8.85
CA LEU A 113 1.47 -13.59 -9.39
C LEU A 113 1.55 -14.01 -10.86
N TYR A 114 0.83 -15.08 -11.23
CA TYR A 114 0.74 -15.50 -12.63
C TYR A 114 0.10 -14.42 -13.51
N VAL A 115 -1.02 -13.84 -13.07
CA VAL A 115 -1.71 -12.76 -13.80
C VAL A 115 -0.81 -11.53 -13.91
N MET A 116 -0.17 -11.09 -12.83
CA MET A 116 0.74 -9.95 -12.83
C MET A 116 1.90 -10.15 -13.80
N LYS A 117 2.51 -11.34 -13.82
CA LYS A 117 3.57 -11.70 -14.76
C LYS A 117 3.06 -11.68 -16.20
N SER A 118 1.88 -12.24 -16.45
CA SER A 118 1.24 -12.24 -17.78
C SER A 118 0.96 -10.82 -18.27
N GLN A 119 0.42 -9.95 -17.40
CA GLN A 119 0.18 -8.54 -17.70
C GLN A 119 1.48 -7.79 -17.98
N PHE A 120 2.53 -8.01 -17.17
CA PHE A 120 3.85 -7.42 -17.40
C PHE A 120 4.41 -7.83 -18.76
N HIS A 121 4.29 -9.10 -19.16
CA HIS A 121 4.74 -9.52 -20.50
C HIS A 121 3.94 -8.88 -21.64
N ALA A 122 2.68 -8.51 -21.42
CA ALA A 122 1.83 -7.89 -22.43
C ALA A 122 2.01 -6.36 -22.52
N THR A 123 2.11 -5.66 -21.39
CA THR A 123 2.16 -4.18 -21.34
C THR A 123 3.55 -3.63 -21.07
N ASN A 124 4.49 -4.47 -20.61
CA ASN A 124 5.83 -4.09 -20.17
C ASN A 124 5.82 -3.06 -19.02
N THR A 125 4.75 -3.04 -18.21
CA THR A 125 4.54 -2.12 -17.09
C THR A 125 4.18 -2.88 -15.81
N CYS A 126 4.61 -2.35 -14.66
CA CYS A 126 4.32 -2.90 -13.34
C CYS A 126 3.24 -2.05 -12.64
N ASP A 127 1.97 -2.31 -13.00
CA ASP A 127 0.84 -1.49 -12.54
C ASP A 127 0.05 -2.12 -11.38
N PHE A 128 0.43 -3.33 -10.95
CA PHE A 128 -0.29 -4.10 -9.93
C PHE A 128 0.59 -4.32 -8.70
N SER A 129 -0.03 -4.33 -7.54
CA SER A 129 0.58 -4.63 -6.25
C SER A 129 -0.25 -5.65 -5.48
N LEU A 130 0.42 -6.49 -4.71
CA LEU A 130 -0.23 -7.43 -3.79
C LEU A 130 -0.37 -6.79 -2.41
N GLY A 131 -1.47 -7.10 -1.71
CA GLY A 131 -1.63 -6.77 -0.30
C GLY A 131 -0.59 -7.47 0.57
N SER A 132 -0.26 -6.87 1.71
CA SER A 132 0.73 -7.39 2.66
C SER A 132 0.21 -8.56 3.49
N GLU A 133 -1.08 -8.59 3.80
CA GLU A 133 -1.70 -9.69 4.52
C GLU A 133 -2.11 -10.82 3.58
N GLU A 134 -1.72 -12.04 3.93
CA GLU A 134 -2.31 -13.24 3.39
C GLU A 134 -3.60 -13.52 4.18
N PHE A 135 -4.69 -13.84 3.50
CA PHE A 135 -5.90 -14.36 4.15
C PHE A 135 -5.63 -15.81 4.58
N MET A 136 -4.71 -16.00 5.54
CA MET A 136 -4.37 -17.24 6.23
C MET A 136 -3.54 -16.96 7.48
#